data_AF-A0A537STN9-F1
#
_entry.id   AF-A0A537STN9-F1
#
_cell.length_a   1.000
_cell.length_b   1.000
_cell.length_c   1.000
_cell.angle_alpha   90.00
_cell.angle_beta   90.00
_cell.angle_gamma   90.00
#
_symmetry.space_group_name_H-M   'P 1'
#
loop_
_entity.id
_entity.type
_entity.pdbx_description
1 polymer ?
#
loop_
_entity_poly.entity_id
_entity_poly.type
_entity_poly.pdbx_seq_one_letter_code
_entity_poly.pdbx_strand_id
1 'polypeptide(L)' 'MNILITGAAGMIGRKLTERLGKDGTLVGKPIDKLTLLDIV' A
#
# COMPACT_ATOMS: atom_id res chain seq x y z
N MET A 1 -7.98 5.77 6.29
CA MET A 1 -7.22 6.42 5.20
C MET A 1 -7.31 5.59 3.93
N ASN A 2 -7.51 6.23 2.77
CA ASN A 2 -7.49 5.58 1.46
C ASN A 2 -6.17 5.89 0.74
N ILE A 3 -5.38 4.87 0.41
CA ILE A 3 -4.03 5.02 -0.15
C ILE A 3 -3.99 4.39 -1.55
N LEU A 4 -3.48 5.14 -2.52
CA LEU A 4 -3.16 4.64 -3.87
C LEU A 4 -1.66 4.37 -3.98
N ILE A 5 -1.29 3.18 -4.43
CA ILE A 5 0.09 2.80 -4.75
C ILE A 5 0.17 2.50 -6.24
N THR A 6 0.98 3.26 -6.98
CA THR A 6 1.32 2.99 -8.39
C THR A 6 2.60 2.16 -8.47
N GLY A 7 2.77 1.36 -9.53
CA GLY A 7 3.91 0.44 -9.62
C GLY A 7 3.88 -0.63 -8.52
N ALA A 8 2.67 -1.02 -8.08
CA ALA A 8 2.48 -1.86 -6.90
C ALA A 8 3.04 -3.28 -7.06
N ALA A 9 3.20 -3.78 -8.29
CA ALA A 9 3.82 -5.06 -8.61
C ALA A 9 5.34 -4.97 -8.76
N GLY A 10 5.94 -3.78 -8.74
CA GLY A 10 7.38 -3.59 -8.72
C GLY A 10 8.05 -4.05 -7.42
N MET A 11 9.39 -4.17 -7.43
CA MET A 11 10.17 -4.66 -6.29
C MET A 11 9.93 -3.86 -5.00
N ILE A 12 9.70 -2.56 -5.12
CA ILE A 12 9.43 -1.66 -3.98
C ILE A 12 7.94 -1.70 -3.62
N GLY A 13 7.06 -1.61 -4.62
CA GLY A 13 5.61 -1.57 -4.43
C GLY A 13 5.09 -2.77 -3.63
N ARG A 14 5.59 -3.96 -3.92
CA ARG A 14 5.22 -5.19 -3.19
C ARG A 14 5.61 -5.12 -1.72
N LYS A 15 6.87 -4.77 -1.42
CA LYS A 15 7.37 -4.67 -0.04
C LYS A 15 6.64 -3.59 0.77
N LEU A 16 6.37 -2.44 0.16
CA LEU A 16 5.63 -1.37 0.79
C LEU A 16 4.19 -1.81 1.11
N THR A 17 3.51 -2.43 0.14
CA THR A 17 2.14 -2.93 0.31
C THR A 17 2.06 -3.97 1.42
N GLU A 18 2.98 -4.94 1.45
CA GLU A 18 3.07 -5.95 2.51
C GLU A 18 3.28 -5.32 3.89
N ARG A 19 4.18 -4.33 3.98
CA ARG A 19 4.46 -3.64 5.24
C ARG A 19 3.25 -2.85 5.73
N LEU A 20 2.60 -2.07 4.86
CA LEU A 20 1.41 -1.31 5.19
C LEU A 20 0.23 -2.21 5.58
N GLY A 21 0.07 -3.35 4.90
CA GLY A 21 -0.95 -4.35 5.26
C GLY A 21 -0.71 -4.97 6.63
N LYS A 22 0.56 -5.23 7.01
CA LYS A 22 0.93 -5.72 8.34
C LYS A 22 0.74 -4.67 9.43
N ASP A 23 1.10 -3.42 9.16
CA ASP A 23 1.02 -2.35 10.15
C ASP A 23 -0.43 -1.88 10.35
N GLY A 24 -1.29 -1.98 9.33
CA GLY A 24 -2.73 -1.64 9.38
C GLY A 24 -3.04 -0.17 9.67
N THR A 25 -2.02 0.63 9.98
CA THR A 25 -2.09 2.02 10.36
C THR A 25 -0.93 2.78 9.72
N LEU A 26 -1.14 4.07 9.47
CA LEU A 26 -0.12 4.98 8.97
C LEU A 26 -0.29 6.34 9.65
N VAL A 27 0.79 6.83 10.28
CA VAL A 27 0.76 8.06 11.12
C VAL A 27 -0.32 7.98 12.20
N GLY A 28 -0.44 6.82 12.87
CA GLY A 28 -1.41 6.58 13.93
C GLY A 28 -2.88 6.53 13.49
N LYS A 29 -3.17 6.59 12.18
CA LYS A 29 -4.53 6.50 11.63
C LYS A 29 -4.73 5.14 10.94
N PRO A 30 -5.91 4.52 11.04
CA PRO A 30 -6.18 3.26 10.36
C PRO A 30 -6.13 3.42 8.83
N ILE A 31 -5.61 2.39 8.16
CA ILE A 31 -5.68 2.23 6.71
C ILE A 31 -7.00 1.52 6.41
N ASP A 32 -7.92 2.22 5.74
CA ASP A 32 -9.25 1.66 5.45
C ASP A 32 -9.23 0.91 4.11
N LYS A 33 -8.41 1.39 3.17
CA LYS A 33 -8.30 0.81 1.83
C LYS A 33 -6.93 1.07 1.21
N LEU A 34 -6.35 0.02 0.62
CA LEU A 34 -5.22 0.10 -0.30
C LEU A 34 -5.74 -0.14 -1.72
N THR A 35 -5.50 0.81 -2.62
CA THR A 35 -5.72 0.65 -4.07
C THR A 35 -4.37 0.45 -4.72
N LEU A 36 -4.16 -0.73 -5.32
CA LEU A 36 -2.89 -1.11 -5.94
C LEU A 36 -3.04 -1.03 -7.45
N LEU A 37 -2.28 -0.14 -8.07
CA LEU A 37 -2.26 0.08 -9.51
C LEU A 37 -0.89 -0.29 -10.06
N ASP A 38 -0.89 -1.00 -11.19
CA ASP A 38 0.30 -1.17 -12.00
C ASP A 38 -0.07 -1.16 -13.48
N ILE A 39 0.92 -0.88 -14.32
CA ILE A 39 0.82 -0.93 -15.78
C ILE A 39 1.73 -2.07 -16.23
N VAL A 40 1.18 -3.00 -17.01
CA VAL A 40 1.91 -4.10 -17.65
C VAL A 40 2.09 -3.82 -19.14
#